data_AF-A0A1S4CQG3-F1
#
_entry.id   AF-A0A1S4CQG3-F1
#
_cell.length_a   1.000
_cell.length_b   1.000
_cell.length_c   1.000
_cell.angle_alpha   90.00
_cell.angle_beta   90.00
_cell.angle_gamma   90.00
#
_symmetry.space_group_name_H-M   'P 1'
#
loop_
_entity.id
_entity.type
_entity.pdbx_description
1 polymer ?
#
loop_
_entity_poly.entity_id
_entity_poly.type
_entity_poly.pdbx_seq_one_letter_code
_entity_poly.pdbx_strand_id
1 'polypeptide(L)'
;MATETVNPKAYPLADSQLTTTIMDLVQQAANYKQLKKGANEATKTLNRGISEFVVMAADTEPLEILLHLPLLAEDKNVPYVFVPSKQALGRACGVTRPVIACSVTSNEGSQLKSQIQQLKVIFQRVCLSIYILILPLCNNTKILVSSLVPDAIEKLLI
;
A
#
# COMPACT_ATOMS: atom_id res chain seq x y z
N MET A 1 -23.94 7.45 -11.10
CA MET A 1 -22.81 7.10 -10.21
C MET A 1 -22.16 5.88 -10.82
N ALA A 2 -20.98 6.03 -11.43
CA ALA A 2 -20.28 4.90 -12.03
C ALA A 2 -19.74 4.02 -10.90
N THR A 3 -20.38 2.88 -10.66
CA THR A 3 -19.77 1.76 -9.96
C THR A 3 -18.75 1.18 -10.93
N GLU A 4 -17.56 1.79 -10.99
CA GLU A 4 -16.46 1.28 -11.80
C GLU A 4 -16.12 -0.12 -11.29
N THR A 5 -16.14 -1.08 -12.21
CA THR A 5 -15.92 -2.50 -11.95
C THR A 5 -14.49 -2.68 -11.44
N VAL A 6 -14.34 -2.70 -10.11
CA VAL A 6 -13.04 -2.90 -9.48
C VAL A 6 -12.54 -4.29 -9.87
N ASN A 7 -11.33 -4.36 -10.42
CA ASN A 7 -10.77 -5.61 -10.92
C ASN A 7 -10.57 -6.58 -9.75
N PRO A 8 -11.05 -7.85 -9.83
CA PRO A 8 -10.90 -8.82 -8.75
C PRO A 8 -9.43 -9.16 -8.40
N LYS A 9 -8.48 -8.82 -9.28
CA LYS A 9 -7.04 -8.97 -9.03
C LYS A 9 -6.44 -7.85 -8.16
N ALA A 10 -7.16 -6.75 -7.95
CA ALA A 10 -6.70 -5.62 -7.15
C ALA A 10 -6.99 -5.85 -5.66
N TYR A 11 -6.06 -6.51 -4.98
CA TYR A 11 -6.17 -6.84 -3.55
C TYR A 11 -4.86 -6.49 -2.81
N PRO A 12 -4.91 -5.91 -1.59
CA PRO A 12 -6.09 -5.52 -0.80
C PRO A 12 -6.68 -4.18 -1.23
N LEU A 13 -8.01 -4.11 -1.36
CA LEU A 13 -8.74 -2.88 -1.68
C LEU A 13 -9.11 -2.11 -0.40
N ALA A 14 -8.86 -0.81 -0.37
CA ALA A 14 -9.25 0.06 0.74
C ALA A 14 -10.75 0.35 0.75
N ASP A 15 -11.35 0.31 1.94
CA ASP A 15 -12.71 0.80 2.17
C ASP A 15 -12.83 2.30 1.86
N SER A 16 -14.05 2.82 1.72
CA SER A 16 -14.29 4.23 1.41
C SER A 16 -13.68 5.19 2.44
N GLN A 17 -13.85 4.90 3.73
CA GLN A 17 -13.28 5.71 4.82
C GLN A 17 -11.75 5.70 4.77
N LEU A 18 -11.16 4.51 4.63
CA LEU A 18 -9.71 4.35 4.55
C LEU A 18 -9.16 5.05 3.30
N THR A 19 -9.85 4.94 2.16
CA THR A 19 -9.48 5.61 0.92
C THR A 19 -9.38 7.12 1.11
N THR A 20 -10.35 7.75 1.76
CA THR A 20 -10.29 9.19 2.06
C THR A 20 -9.06 9.54 2.90
N THR A 21 -8.82 8.80 3.99
CA THR A 21 -7.64 9.03 4.85
C THR A 21 -6.33 8.86 4.08
N ILE A 22 -6.23 7.86 3.19
CA ILE A 22 -5.06 7.65 2.34
C ILE A 22 -4.86 8.83 1.39
N MET A 23 -5.91 9.27 0.71
CA MET A 23 -5.84 10.36 -0.26
C MET A 23 -5.42 11.68 0.41
N ASP A 24 -5.94 11.97 1.60
CA ASP A 24 -5.57 13.15 2.38
C ASP A 24 -4.09 13.12 2.81
N LEU A 25 -3.59 11.95 3.23
CA LEU A 25 -2.18 11.80 3.57
C LEU A 25 -1.28 11.91 2.33
N VAL A 26 -1.65 11.29 1.22
CA VAL A 26 -0.91 11.39 -0.06
C VAL A 26 -0.84 12.85 -0.51
N GLN A 27 -1.93 13.61 -0.35
CA GLN A 27 -1.96 15.04 -0.66
C GLN A 27 -1.00 15.85 0.22
N GLN A 28 -0.96 15.57 1.51
CA GLN A 28 0.01 16.20 2.42
C GLN A 28 1.44 15.80 2.04
N ALA A 29 1.71 14.51 1.83
CA ALA A 29 3.03 14.01 1.44
C ALA A 29 3.53 14.62 0.12
N ALA A 30 2.63 14.90 -0.83
CA ALA A 30 2.95 15.61 -2.07
C ALA A 30 3.45 17.04 -1.78
N ASN A 31 2.81 17.76 -0.87
CA ASN A 31 3.19 19.13 -0.47
C ASN A 31 4.56 19.16 0.22
N TYR A 32 4.86 18.16 1.05
CA TYR A 32 6.17 18.00 1.69
C TYR A 32 7.25 17.37 0.79
N LYS A 33 6.94 17.10 -0.49
CA LYS A 33 7.85 16.44 -1.45
C LYS A 33 8.35 15.05 -0.99
N GLN A 34 7.59 14.38 -0.12
CA GLN A 34 7.85 13.02 0.38
C GLN A 34 7.09 11.95 -0.41
N LEU A 35 6.73 12.25 -1.65
CA LEU A 35 5.94 11.38 -2.51
C LEU A 35 6.65 11.16 -3.84
N LYS A 36 6.74 9.90 -4.25
CA LYS A 36 7.18 9.48 -5.57
C LYS A 36 6.00 8.94 -6.37
N LYS A 37 5.89 9.36 -7.63
CA LYS A 37 4.70 9.20 -8.47
C LYS A 37 5.04 8.31 -9.67
N GLY A 38 4.20 7.32 -9.93
CA GLY A 38 4.37 6.35 -11.02
C GLY A 38 5.00 5.02 -10.56
N ALA A 39 4.72 3.97 -11.33
CA ALA A 39 5.18 2.61 -11.01
C ALA A 39 6.71 2.48 -10.98
N ASN A 40 7.41 3.03 -11.98
CA ASN A 40 8.88 2.98 -12.04
C ASN A 40 9.55 3.65 -10.84
N GLU A 41 8.99 4.77 -10.37
CA GLU A 41 9.52 5.49 -9.22
C GLU A 41 9.22 4.74 -7.91
N ALA A 42 8.04 4.12 -7.79
CA ALA A 42 7.72 3.24 -6.67
C ALA A 42 8.71 2.05 -6.59
N THR A 43 9.00 1.40 -7.71
CA THR A 43 10.00 0.32 -7.80
C THR A 43 11.40 0.78 -7.36
N LYS A 44 11.82 2.00 -7.75
CA LYS A 44 13.10 2.56 -7.28
C LYS A 44 13.11 2.79 -5.76
N THR A 45 12.02 3.30 -5.19
CA THR A 45 11.94 3.56 -3.74
C THR A 45 11.93 2.28 -2.92
N LEU A 46 11.26 1.24 -3.41
CA LEU A 46 11.24 -0.10 -2.81
C LEU A 46 12.64 -0.73 -2.81
N ASN A 47 13.32 -0.69 -3.97
CA ASN A 47 14.68 -1.22 -4.08
C ASN A 47 15.70 -0.49 -3.20
N ARG A 48 15.49 0.82 -2.97
CA ARG A 48 16.33 1.63 -2.07
C ARG A 48 16.00 1.46 -0.60
N GLY A 49 14.89 0.80 -0.25
CA GLY A 49 14.46 0.63 1.14
C GLY A 49 14.02 1.93 1.83
N ILE A 50 13.61 2.95 1.06
CA ILE A 50 13.15 4.25 1.58
C ILE A 50 11.63 4.43 1.51
N SER A 51 10.92 3.41 1.01
CA SER A 51 9.47 3.42 0.88
C SER A 51 8.82 3.01 2.20
N GLU A 52 7.90 3.83 2.69
CA GLU A 52 7.12 3.53 3.90
C GLU A 52 5.91 2.65 3.57
N PHE A 53 5.23 2.98 2.47
CA PHE A 53 4.13 2.20 1.90
C PHE A 53 3.89 2.61 0.44
N VAL A 54 3.17 1.76 -0.29
CA VAL A 54 2.81 1.95 -1.70
C VAL A 54 1.29 1.96 -1.88
N VAL A 55 0.78 2.90 -2.67
CA VAL A 55 -0.64 2.98 -3.05
C VAL A 55 -0.76 2.75 -4.55
N MET A 56 -1.67 1.87 -4.96
CA MET A 56 -1.92 1.49 -6.35
C MET A 56 -3.38 1.72 -6.73
N ALA A 57 -3.65 2.00 -7.99
CA ALA A 57 -5.01 2.21 -8.47
C ALA A 57 -5.59 0.94 -9.11
N ALA A 58 -6.78 0.55 -8.69
CA ALA A 58 -7.46 -0.67 -9.12
C ALA A 58 -8.13 -0.57 -10.51
N ASP A 59 -8.46 0.65 -10.96
CA ASP A 59 -9.01 0.98 -12.28
C ASP A 59 -7.94 1.14 -13.37
N THR A 60 -6.73 0.64 -13.12
CA THR A 60 -5.64 0.68 -14.09
C THR A 60 -5.88 -0.34 -15.18
N GLU A 61 -5.76 0.10 -16.43
CA GLU A 61 -5.96 -0.73 -17.62
C GLU A 61 -4.77 -0.50 -18.57
N PRO A 62 -3.97 -1.54 -18.87
CA PRO A 62 -3.99 -2.90 -18.32
C PRO A 62 -3.41 -3.00 -16.89
N LEU A 63 -4.01 -3.83 -16.03
CA LEU A 63 -3.58 -4.00 -14.63
C LEU A 63 -2.22 -4.70 -14.51
N GLU A 64 -1.84 -5.47 -15.53
CA GLU A 64 -0.59 -6.23 -15.63
C GLU A 64 0.66 -5.34 -15.43
N ILE A 65 0.56 -4.05 -15.75
CA ILE A 65 1.65 -3.09 -15.55
C ILE A 65 1.99 -2.95 -14.06
N LEU A 66 1.04 -3.13 -13.15
CA LEU A 66 1.22 -2.93 -11.71
C LEU A 66 1.58 -4.21 -10.94
N LEU A 67 1.37 -5.39 -11.52
CA LEU A 67 1.49 -6.67 -10.80
C LEU A 67 2.89 -6.95 -10.24
N HIS A 68 3.93 -6.29 -10.76
CA HIS A 68 5.29 -6.40 -10.22
C HIS A 68 5.49 -5.66 -8.89
N LEU A 69 4.66 -4.65 -8.58
CA LEU A 69 4.80 -3.85 -7.36
C LEU A 69 4.40 -4.62 -6.08
N PRO A 70 3.25 -5.32 -6.02
CA PRO A 70 2.90 -6.15 -4.87
C PRO A 70 3.98 -7.18 -4.52
N LEU A 71 4.48 -7.91 -5.53
CA LEU A 71 5.54 -8.91 -5.36
C LEU A 71 6.80 -8.29 -4.75
N LEU A 72 7.26 -7.15 -5.29
CA LEU A 72 8.43 -6.46 -4.78
C LEU A 72 8.20 -5.87 -3.37
N ALA A 73 6.98 -5.43 -3.08
CA ALA A 73 6.62 -4.89 -1.78
C ALA A 73 6.63 -6.00 -0.70
N GLU A 74 6.18 -7.21 -1.03
CA GLU A 74 6.25 -8.38 -0.16
C GLU A 74 7.71 -8.79 0.13
N ASP A 75 8.56 -8.88 -0.90
CA ASP A 75 9.98 -9.18 -0.74
C ASP A 75 10.71 -8.17 0.17
N LYS A 76 10.24 -6.92 0.19
CA LYS A 76 10.82 -5.83 0.99
C LYS A 76 10.08 -5.58 2.30
N ASN A 77 9.04 -6.36 2.62
CA ASN A 77 8.17 -6.16 3.79
C ASN A 77 7.56 -4.75 3.87
N VAL A 78 7.25 -4.14 2.71
CA VAL A 78 6.64 -2.81 2.62
C VAL A 78 5.12 -2.98 2.43
N PRO A 79 4.28 -2.37 3.27
CA PRO A 79 2.84 -2.48 3.12
C PRO A 79 2.35 -1.77 1.85
N TYR A 80 1.33 -2.34 1.21
CA TYR A 80 0.72 -1.79 0.02
C TYR A 80 -0.81 -1.86 0.09
N VAL A 81 -1.48 -1.02 -0.69
CA VAL A 81 -2.95 -0.98 -0.76
C VAL A 81 -3.42 -0.53 -2.14
N PHE A 82 -4.59 -1.03 -2.55
CA PHE A 82 -5.29 -0.57 -3.74
C PHE A 82 -6.38 0.45 -3.39
N VAL A 83 -6.45 1.51 -4.18
CA VAL A 83 -7.52 2.51 -4.16
C VAL A 83 -8.35 2.37 -5.43
N PRO A 84 -9.66 2.68 -5.40
CA PRO A 84 -10.55 2.40 -6.52
C PRO A 84 -10.24 3.23 -7.78
N SER A 85 -9.75 4.48 -7.65
CA SER A 85 -9.61 5.40 -8.79
C SER A 85 -8.22 6.02 -8.94
N LYS A 86 -7.62 5.87 -10.14
CA LYS A 86 -6.36 6.49 -10.56
C LYS A 86 -6.47 7.99 -10.78
N GLN A 87 -7.67 8.48 -11.11
CA GLN A 87 -7.91 9.92 -11.26
C GLN A 87 -7.91 10.63 -9.92
N ALA A 88 -8.56 10.02 -8.91
CA ALA A 88 -8.53 10.54 -7.54
C ALA A 88 -7.10 10.53 -6.98
N LEU A 89 -6.35 9.46 -7.22
CA LEU A 89 -4.96 9.37 -6.82
C LEU A 89 -4.08 10.44 -7.49
N GLY A 90 -4.31 10.71 -8.79
CA GLY A 90 -3.62 11.78 -9.51
C GLY A 90 -3.86 13.16 -8.89
N ARG A 91 -5.12 13.47 -8.53
CA ARG A 91 -5.46 14.73 -7.86
C ARG A 91 -4.77 14.84 -6.50
N ALA A 92 -4.81 13.80 -5.67
CA ALA A 92 -4.11 13.74 -4.39
C ALA A 92 -2.59 13.92 -4.57
N CYS A 93 -2.02 13.40 -5.65
CA CYS A 93 -0.61 13.57 -5.99
C CYS A 93 -0.23 15.00 -6.47
N GLY A 94 -1.21 15.91 -6.58
CA GLY A 94 -1.05 17.26 -7.10
C GLY A 94 -0.79 17.29 -8.61
N VAL A 95 -1.31 16.31 -9.36
CA VAL A 95 -1.14 16.23 -10.83
C VAL A 95 -2.49 16.11 -11.53
N THR A 96 -2.59 16.71 -12.72
CA THR A 96 -3.80 16.65 -13.55
C THR A 96 -3.92 15.33 -14.32
N ARG A 97 -2.81 14.60 -14.48
CA ARG A 97 -2.77 13.29 -15.15
C ARG A 97 -3.11 12.17 -14.16
N PRO A 98 -3.76 11.08 -14.62
CA PRO A 98 -4.01 9.92 -13.78
C PRO A 98 -2.69 9.31 -13.29
N VAL A 99 -2.68 8.85 -12.04
CA VAL A 99 -1.53 8.20 -11.42
C VAL A 99 -1.93 6.79 -11.03
N ILE A 100 -1.19 5.81 -11.53
CA ILE A 100 -1.47 4.37 -11.32
C ILE A 100 -0.85 3.83 -10.03
N ALA A 101 0.24 4.45 -9.57
CA ALA A 101 0.94 4.06 -8.35
C ALA A 101 1.66 5.26 -7.74
N CYS A 102 1.76 5.32 -6.43
CA CYS A 102 2.63 6.24 -5.72
C CYS A 102 3.26 5.57 -4.50
N SER A 103 4.45 6.04 -4.13
CA SER A 103 5.16 5.61 -2.93
C SER A 103 5.37 6.81 -2.03
N VAL A 104 5.00 6.66 -0.76
CA VAL A 104 5.38 7.61 0.29
C VAL A 104 6.75 7.22 0.81
N THR A 105 7.67 8.19 0.89
CA THR A 105 9.04 7.95 1.32
C THR A 105 9.26 8.39 2.76
N SER A 106 10.15 7.71 3.46
CA SER A 106 10.61 8.08 4.80
C SER A 106 11.28 9.46 4.76
N ASN A 107 10.87 10.36 5.64
CA ASN A 107 11.71 11.50 6.00
C ASN A 107 11.45 11.88 7.46
N GLU A 108 12.53 11.89 8.24
CA GLU A 108 12.52 11.95 9.71
C GLU A 108 12.15 13.34 10.24
N GLY A 109 12.32 14.39 9.44
CA GLY A 109 11.95 15.77 9.80
C GLY A 109 10.49 16.13 9.52
N SER A 110 9.68 15.19 9.07
CA SER A 110 8.28 15.44 8.69
C SER A 110 7.31 15.26 9.84
N GLN A 111 6.38 16.20 9.97
CA GLN A 111 5.25 16.12 10.91
C GLN A 111 4.25 15.00 10.56
N LEU A 112 4.35 14.40 9.36
CA LEU A 112 3.48 13.32 8.91
C LEU A 112 3.86 11.94 9.44
N LYS A 113 4.99 11.81 10.15
CA LYS A 113 5.53 10.52 10.59
C LYS A 113 4.52 9.70 11.41
N SER A 114 3.79 10.34 12.33
CA SER A 114 2.79 9.67 13.17
C SER A 114 1.62 9.13 12.35
N GLN A 115 1.11 9.92 11.40
CA GLN A 115 0.02 9.51 10.51
C GLN A 115 0.46 8.36 9.57
N ILE A 116 1.68 8.45 9.04
CA ILE A 116 2.26 7.39 8.19
C ILE A 116 2.36 6.09 8.99
N GLN A 117 2.85 6.13 10.23
CA GLN A 117 2.94 4.96 11.09
C GLN A 117 1.57 4.35 11.39
N GLN A 118 0.57 5.17 11.69
CA GLN A 118 -0.81 4.70 11.91
C GLN A 118 -1.37 3.99 10.67
N LEU A 119 -1.20 4.57 9.47
CA LEU A 119 -1.64 3.92 8.23
C LEU A 119 -0.88 2.63 7.93
N LYS A 120 0.43 2.57 8.21
CA LYS A 120 1.20 1.33 8.05
C LYS A 120 0.65 0.20 8.92
N VAL A 121 0.31 0.48 10.17
CA VAL A 121 -0.30 -0.51 11.07
C VAL A 121 -1.65 -0.99 10.51
N ILE A 122 -2.47 -0.07 10.00
CA ILE A 122 -3.75 -0.43 9.38
C ILE A 122 -3.53 -1.32 8.14
N PHE A 123 -2.60 -0.98 7.25
CA PHE A 123 -2.32 -1.76 6.05
C PHE A 123 -1.76 -3.15 6.39
N GLN A 124 -0.85 -3.23 7.35
CA GLN A 124 -0.33 -4.51 7.83
C GLN A 124 -1.46 -5.38 8.38
N ARG A 125 -2.40 -4.81 9.15
CA ARG A 125 -3.57 -5.55 9.66
C ARG A 125 -4.47 -6.05 8.55
N VAL A 126 -4.73 -5.23 7.52
CA VAL A 126 -5.55 -5.64 6.37
C VAL A 126 -4.89 -6.79 5.61
N CYS A 127 -3.58 -6.73 5.39
CA CYS A 127 -2.82 -7.80 4.74
C CYS A 127 -2.77 -9.08 5.61
N LEU A 128 -2.44 -8.96 6.90
CA LEU A 128 -2.34 -10.08 7.85
C LEU A 128 -3.67 -10.77 8.12
N SER A 129 -4.77 -10.02 8.16
CA SER A 129 -6.12 -10.58 8.35
C SER A 129 -6.45 -11.62 7.28
N ILE A 130 -5.93 -11.45 6.06
CA ILE A 130 -6.13 -12.43 5.00
C ILE A 130 -5.24 -13.66 5.13
N TYR A 131 -3.97 -13.51 5.53
CA TYR A 131 -3.09 -14.65 5.78
C TYR A 131 -3.64 -15.58 6.88
N ILE A 132 -4.24 -15.01 7.93
CA ILE A 132 -4.87 -15.78 9.02
C ILE A 132 -6.15 -16.48 8.55
N LEU A 133 -6.94 -15.89 7.66
CA LEU A 133 -8.18 -16.50 7.14
C LEU A 133 -7.91 -17.71 6.21
N ILE A 134 -6.75 -17.74 5.54
CA ILE A 134 -6.33 -18.82 4.64
C ILE A 134 -5.60 -19.94 5.41
N LEU A 135 -5.04 -19.64 6.59
CA LEU A 135 -4.33 -20.62 7.44
C LEU A 135 -5.13 -21.90 7.77
N PRO A 136 -6.43 -21.86 8.12
CA PRO A 136 -7.19 -23.09 8.42
C PRO A 136 -7.47 -23.99 7.20
N LEU A 137 -7.22 -23.53 5.97
CA LEU A 137 -7.30 -24.37 4.76
C LEU A 137 -6.00 -25.13 4.46
N CYS A 138 -4.88 -24.73 5.08
CA CYS A 138 -3.57 -25.32 4.83
C CYS A 138 -3.15 -26.18 6.04
N ASN A 139 -3.72 -27.38 6.15
CA ASN A 139 -3.46 -28.29 7.26
C ASN A 139 -2.05 -28.93 7.25
N ASN A 140 -1.08 -28.38 6.51
CA ASN A 140 0.23 -29.02 6.35
C ASN A 140 1.43 -28.15 5.95
N THR A 141 1.54 -26.89 6.39
CA THR A 141 2.82 -26.16 6.28
C THR A 141 3.14 -25.29 7.49
N LYS A 142 3.84 -25.91 8.44
CA LYS A 142 4.61 -25.30 9.53
C LYS A 142 5.75 -24.35 9.08
N ILE A 143 5.73 -23.81 7.86
CA ILE A 143 6.93 -23.29 7.18
C ILE A 143 6.90 -21.78 6.85
N LEU A 144 5.75 -21.10 6.77
CA LEU A 144 5.73 -19.68 6.36
C LEU A 144 5.55 -18.66 7.50
N VAL A 145 5.26 -19.10 8.72
CA VAL A 145 5.09 -18.18 9.87
C VAL A 145 6.42 -17.79 10.51
N SER A 146 7.49 -18.57 10.33
CA SER A 146 8.75 -18.37 11.06
C SER A 146 9.68 -17.30 10.49
N SER A 147 9.50 -16.83 9.24
CA SER A 147 10.38 -15.82 8.63
C SER A 147 9.77 -14.42 8.50
N LEU A 148 8.45 -14.27 8.59
CA LEU A 148 7.74 -12.99 8.40
C LEU A 148 7.14 -12.42 9.68
N VAL A 149 7.19 -13.15 10.81
CA VAL A 149 6.42 -12.79 12.00
C VAL A 149 7.09 -12.95 13.37
N PRO A 150 8.42 -12.78 13.57
CA PRO A 150 8.93 -12.59 14.93
C PRO A 150 8.59 -11.20 15.50
N ASP A 151 8.70 -10.11 14.73
CA ASP A 151 8.62 -8.74 15.30
C ASP A 151 7.20 -8.17 15.45
N ALA A 152 6.25 -8.59 14.62
CA ALA A 152 4.90 -7.98 14.59
C ALA A 152 3.92 -8.61 15.60
N ILE A 153 4.11 -9.88 15.97
CA ILE A 153 3.23 -10.57 16.93
C ILE A 153 3.61 -10.22 18.39
N GLU A 154 4.88 -10.00 18.72
CA GLU A 154 5.29 -9.73 20.11
C GLU A 154 4.78 -8.37 20.63
N LYS A 155 4.54 -7.40 19.75
CA LYS A 155 3.97 -6.08 20.12
C LYS A 155 2.44 -6.04 20.19
N LEU A 156 1.74 -7.07 19.72
CA LEU A 156 0.28 -7.14 19.78
C LEU A 156 -0.21 -7.98 20.97
N LEU A 157 0.69 -8.68 21.68
CA LEU A 157 0.37 -9.58 22.79
C LEU A 157 0.86 -9.10 24.16
N ILE A 158 1.29 -7.85 24.29
CA ILE A 158 1.59 -7.17 25.57
C ILE A 158 0.68 -5.96 25.72
#